data_AF-A0A3R8DCJ2-F1
#
_entry.id   AF-A0A3R8DCJ2-F1
#
_cell.length_a   1.000
_cell.length_b   1.000
_cell.length_c   1.000
_cell.angle_alpha   90.00
_cell.angle_beta   90.00
_cell.angle_gamma   90.00
#
_symmetry.space_group_name_H-M   'P 1'
#
loop_
_entity.id
_entity.type
_entity.pdbx_description
1 polymer ?
#
loop_
_entity_poly.entity_id
_entity_poly.type
_entity_poly.pdbx_seq_one_letter_code
_entity_poly.pdbx_strand_id
1 'polypeptide(L)'
;MNSFATTIHVASRQDLTPVLPLYKKWLPSSHLTLISQWAKVAKVALGVFCTFLLVVDVSSNNWELIDYVGDAKHLLTPLLAIDSVDTMQDRFTFCDGGAPSDVSQIGQFHINISLAQIQARDSNTFILGTTKHLIQDRANDICGEIVQSYPIKDPTAKSVRLGTVDDDITFARGTALTHWFGNTQSSPQATDGMNETQLRALGYVPARHSTDLRLMTPLVLPPPGQVTAGSVSMYRFFMKAFCSGCVPGTELGLDTCVI
;
A
#
# COMPACT_ATOMS: atom_id res chain seq x y z
N MET A 1 24.56 -42.02 -8.91
CA MET A 1 25.39 -41.07 -9.68
C MET A 1 25.31 -41.48 -11.15
N ASN A 2 24.38 -40.91 -11.90
CA ASN A 2 24.26 -41.16 -13.34
C ASN A 2 24.69 -39.89 -14.07
N SER A 3 25.84 -39.99 -14.73
CA SER A 3 26.43 -38.94 -15.56
C SER A 3 25.62 -38.81 -16.85
N PHE A 4 25.01 -37.65 -17.08
CA PHE A 4 24.43 -37.30 -18.37
C PHE A 4 25.53 -36.67 -19.23
N ALA A 5 26.03 -37.42 -20.22
CA ALA A 5 26.90 -36.88 -21.25
C ALA A 5 26.03 -36.21 -22.32
N THR A 6 26.04 -34.88 -22.39
CA THR A 6 25.40 -34.09 -23.44
C THR A 6 26.34 -34.00 -24.64
N THR A 7 26.04 -34.71 -25.72
CA THR A 7 26.72 -34.52 -27.02
C THR A 7 26.14 -33.29 -27.70
N ILE A 8 26.96 -32.24 -27.85
CA ILE A 8 26.61 -31.05 -28.64
C ILE A 8 26.92 -31.33 -30.11
N HIS A 9 25.88 -31.46 -30.94
CA HIS A 9 26.03 -31.44 -32.40
C HIS A 9 26.07 -30.00 -32.89
N VAL A 10 27.26 -29.54 -33.29
CA VAL A 10 27.41 -28.29 -34.05
C VAL A 10 27.01 -28.56 -35.49
N ALA A 11 25.80 -28.15 -35.87
CA ALA A 11 25.35 -28.21 -37.25
C ALA A 11 26.04 -27.11 -38.09
N SER A 12 26.76 -27.54 -39.13
CA SER A 12 27.35 -26.68 -40.15
C SER A 12 26.26 -25.92 -40.93
N ARG A 13 26.55 -24.66 -41.26
CA ARG A 13 25.67 -23.67 -41.91
C ARG A 13 25.44 -23.99 -43.40
N GLN A 14 24.90 -25.16 -43.74
CA GLN A 14 24.58 -25.48 -45.15
C GLN A 14 23.22 -26.11 -45.44
N ASP A 15 22.40 -26.49 -44.46
CA ASP A 15 21.06 -27.07 -44.73
C ASP A 15 19.90 -26.34 -44.02
N LEU A 16 19.78 -25.03 -44.27
CA LEU A 16 18.53 -24.30 -44.06
C LEU A 16 18.06 -23.77 -45.42
N THR A 17 17.61 -24.69 -46.27
CA THR A 17 16.72 -24.31 -47.37
C THR A 17 15.43 -23.76 -46.75
N PRO A 18 14.93 -22.59 -47.20
CA PRO A 18 13.72 -22.03 -46.66
C PRO A 18 12.56 -22.94 -47.10
N VAL A 19 11.95 -23.62 -46.14
CA VAL A 19 10.63 -24.25 -46.33
C VAL A 19 9.62 -23.10 -46.44
N LEU A 20 9.59 -22.45 -47.61
CA LEU A 20 8.51 -21.58 -48.04
C LEU A 20 7.26 -22.46 -48.12
N PRO A 21 6.22 -22.20 -47.31
CA PRO A 21 5.08 -23.09 -47.25
C PRO A 21 4.34 -23.09 -48.60
N LEU A 22 3.85 -24.27 -48.97
CA LEU A 22 3.06 -24.64 -50.15
C LEU A 22 1.73 -23.85 -50.34
N TYR A 23 1.60 -22.65 -49.79
CA TYR A 23 0.42 -21.78 -49.92
C TYR A 23 0.43 -20.93 -51.21
N LYS A 24 1.56 -20.90 -51.94
CA LYS A 24 1.74 -20.09 -53.15
C LYS A 24 0.92 -20.56 -54.37
N LYS A 25 0.22 -21.69 -54.29
CA LYS A 25 -0.41 -22.33 -55.46
C LYS A 25 -1.92 -22.03 -55.63
N TRP A 26 -2.56 -21.35 -54.68
CA TRP A 26 -4.03 -21.17 -54.67
C TRP A 26 -4.54 -19.77 -54.28
N LEU A 27 -3.68 -18.77 -54.07
CA LEU A 27 -4.10 -17.37 -53.90
C LEU A 27 -3.60 -16.51 -55.07
N PRO A 28 -4.45 -15.65 -55.67
CA PRO A 28 -4.00 -14.73 -56.72
C PRO A 28 -2.87 -13.84 -56.19
N SER A 29 -1.85 -13.58 -57.01
CA SER A 29 -0.63 -12.82 -56.65
C SER A 29 -0.93 -11.49 -55.94
N SER A 30 -2.01 -10.82 -56.32
CA SER A 30 -2.51 -9.58 -55.70
C SER A 30 -2.92 -9.72 -54.23
N HIS A 31 -3.47 -10.86 -53.81
CA HIS A 31 -3.85 -11.10 -52.41
C HIS A 31 -2.63 -11.38 -51.53
N LEU A 32 -1.61 -12.05 -52.08
CA LEU A 32 -0.35 -12.32 -51.39
C LEU A 32 0.42 -11.02 -51.11
N THR A 33 0.45 -10.10 -52.08
CA THR A 33 1.05 -8.77 -51.91
C THR A 33 0.29 -7.94 -50.89
N LEU A 34 -1.04 -7.97 -50.91
CA LEU A 34 -1.89 -7.25 -49.97
C LEU A 34 -1.68 -7.76 -48.54
N ILE A 35 -1.71 -9.07 -48.32
CA ILE A 35 -1.45 -9.70 -47.01
C ILE A 35 -0.05 -9.33 -46.51
N SER A 36 0.96 -9.33 -47.39
CA SER A 36 2.32 -8.93 -47.02
C SER A 36 2.42 -7.45 -46.63
N GLN A 37 1.66 -6.57 -47.29
CA GLN A 37 1.60 -5.15 -46.98
C GLN A 37 0.89 -4.90 -45.66
N TRP A 38 -0.26 -5.54 -45.42
CA TRP A 38 -0.98 -5.48 -44.14
C TRP A 38 -0.14 -6.02 -42.99
N ALA A 39 0.59 -7.12 -43.19
CA ALA A 39 1.50 -7.65 -42.17
C ALA A 39 2.66 -6.68 -41.85
N LYS A 40 3.18 -5.94 -42.84
CA LYS A 40 4.20 -4.91 -42.61
C LYS A 40 3.63 -3.72 -41.83
N VAL A 41 2.45 -3.23 -42.22
CA VAL A 41 1.76 -2.14 -41.52
C VAL A 41 1.44 -2.53 -40.09
N ALA A 42 0.89 -3.74 -39.85
CA ALA A 42 0.58 -4.24 -38.52
C ALA A 42 1.83 -4.38 -37.64
N LYS A 43 2.97 -4.83 -38.19
CA LYS A 43 4.24 -4.89 -37.45
C LYS A 43 4.73 -3.51 -37.02
N VAL A 44 4.67 -2.53 -37.91
CA VAL A 44 5.05 -1.15 -37.59
C VAL A 44 4.11 -0.56 -36.55
N ALA A 45 2.79 -0.73 -36.72
CA ALA A 45 1.79 -0.25 -35.78
C ALA A 45 1.96 -0.87 -34.38
N LEU A 46 2.21 -2.18 -34.31
CA LEU A 46 2.50 -2.87 -33.05
C LEU A 46 3.80 -2.36 -32.43
N GLY A 47 4.85 -2.16 -33.23
CA GLY A 47 6.11 -1.60 -32.75
C GLY A 47 5.93 -0.22 -32.13
N VAL A 48 5.23 0.69 -32.82
CA VAL A 48 4.91 2.03 -32.32
C VAL A 48 4.08 1.95 -31.03
N PHE A 49 3.06 1.08 -31.00
CA PHE A 49 2.23 0.89 -29.81
C PHE A 49 3.04 0.35 -28.62
N CYS A 50 3.91 -0.64 -28.82
CA CYS A 50 4.79 -1.16 -27.80
C CYS A 50 5.77 -0.09 -27.30
N THR A 51 6.36 0.71 -28.19
CA THR A 51 7.23 1.82 -27.79
C THR A 51 6.47 2.87 -26.98
N PHE A 52 5.24 3.22 -27.40
CA PHE A 52 4.39 4.13 -26.64
C PHE A 52 4.09 3.60 -25.24
N LEU A 53 3.69 2.33 -25.11
CA LEU A 53 3.43 1.71 -23.81
C LEU A 53 4.69 1.68 -22.94
N LEU A 54 5.87 1.43 -23.52
CA LEU A 54 7.14 1.46 -22.79
C LEU A 54 7.48 2.87 -22.29
N VAL A 55 7.20 3.91 -23.08
CA VAL A 55 7.37 5.30 -22.63
C VAL A 55 6.41 5.61 -21.48
N VAL A 56 5.15 5.18 -21.58
CA VAL A 56 4.16 5.35 -20.50
C VAL A 56 4.59 4.60 -19.25
N ASP A 57 5.08 3.36 -19.37
CA ASP A 57 5.56 2.55 -18.25
C ASP A 57 6.76 3.21 -17.55
N VAL A 58 7.80 3.59 -18.31
CA VAL A 58 9.01 4.22 -17.77
C VAL A 58 8.71 5.58 -17.11
N SER A 59 7.73 6.34 -17.60
CA SER A 59 7.38 7.64 -17.02
C SER A 59 6.41 7.52 -15.84
N SER A 60 5.36 6.71 -15.99
CA SER A 60 4.28 6.60 -14.99
C SER A 60 4.64 5.67 -13.84
N ASN A 61 5.58 4.74 -14.03
CA ASN A 61 6.09 3.86 -12.97
C ASN A 61 7.43 4.33 -12.40
N ASN A 62 7.84 5.58 -12.69
CA ASN A 62 9.01 6.18 -12.09
C ASN A 62 8.64 6.88 -10.78
N TRP A 63 8.96 6.23 -9.67
CA TRP A 63 8.63 6.73 -8.34
C TRP A 63 9.36 8.02 -7.97
N GLU A 64 10.58 8.26 -8.49
CA GLU A 64 11.27 9.54 -8.30
C GLU A 64 10.51 10.68 -8.96
N LEU A 65 10.00 10.47 -10.18
CA LEU A 65 9.22 11.47 -10.89
C LEU A 65 7.89 11.74 -10.18
N ILE A 66 7.21 10.69 -9.72
CA ILE A 66 5.95 10.83 -8.98
C ILE A 66 6.16 11.54 -7.64
N ASP A 67 7.20 11.18 -6.89
CA ASP A 67 7.53 11.84 -5.62
C ASP A 67 7.94 13.31 -5.81
N TYR A 68 8.60 13.63 -6.93
CA TYR A 68 9.00 15.01 -7.25
C TYR A 68 7.83 15.89 -7.67
N VAL A 69 6.98 15.42 -8.59
CA VAL A 69 5.84 16.18 -9.13
C VAL A 69 4.62 16.13 -8.21
N GLY A 70 4.52 15.09 -7.39
CA GLY A 70 3.41 14.86 -6.48
C GLY A 70 3.37 15.83 -5.31
N ASP A 71 2.17 16.08 -4.79
CA ASP A 71 1.93 16.99 -3.67
C ASP A 71 1.90 16.25 -2.31
N ALA A 72 2.12 14.95 -2.26
CA ALA A 72 1.87 14.13 -1.06
C ALA A 72 2.74 14.50 0.16
N LYS A 73 3.85 15.23 -0.04
CA LYS A 73 4.74 15.66 1.04
C LYS A 73 4.05 16.54 2.09
N HIS A 74 2.95 17.22 1.75
CA HIS A 74 2.16 17.98 2.75
C HIS A 74 1.52 17.07 3.81
N LEU A 75 1.33 15.78 3.53
CA LEU A 75 0.77 14.82 4.50
C LEU A 75 1.74 14.53 5.65
N LEU A 76 3.02 14.87 5.51
CA LEU A 76 4.03 14.69 6.56
C LEU A 76 4.08 15.83 7.57
N THR A 77 3.36 16.94 7.34
CA THR A 77 3.43 18.15 8.17
C THR A 77 3.43 17.91 9.69
N PRO A 78 2.56 17.07 10.28
CA PRO A 78 2.56 16.89 11.73
C PRO A 78 3.83 16.21 12.26
N LEU A 79 4.51 15.40 11.43
CA LEU A 79 5.70 14.63 11.83
C LEU A 79 7.00 15.38 11.60
N LEU A 80 7.02 16.49 10.85
CA LEU A 80 8.26 17.22 10.54
C LEU A 80 9.02 17.73 11.77
N ALA A 81 8.32 17.98 12.88
CA ALA A 81 8.90 18.44 14.14
C ALA A 81 8.93 17.36 15.23
N ILE A 82 8.69 16.10 14.85
CA ILE A 82 8.65 14.95 15.76
C ILE A 82 9.81 14.02 15.37
N ASP A 83 10.82 13.97 16.21
CA ASP A 83 12.01 13.13 16.04
C ASP A 83 11.93 11.78 16.78
N SER A 84 10.99 11.66 17.71
CA SER A 84 10.78 10.45 18.52
C SER A 84 9.31 10.31 18.95
N VAL A 85 8.95 9.09 19.37
CA VAL A 85 7.65 8.81 19.97
C VAL A 85 7.43 9.59 21.27
N ASP A 86 8.46 9.82 22.07
CA ASP A 86 8.34 10.62 23.30
C ASP A 86 7.99 12.07 22.96
N THR A 87 8.69 12.67 21.99
CA THR A 87 8.35 14.00 21.48
C THR A 87 6.91 14.04 20.93
N MET A 88 6.43 12.97 20.30
CA MET A 88 5.05 12.87 19.83
C MET A 88 4.05 12.95 21.00
N GLN A 89 4.31 12.19 22.07
CA GLN A 89 3.46 12.13 23.27
C GLN A 89 3.52 13.40 24.14
N ASP A 90 4.56 14.21 23.97
CA ASP A 90 4.65 15.54 24.56
C ASP A 90 3.87 16.59 23.75
N ARG A 91 3.83 16.44 22.42
CA ARG A 91 3.20 17.41 21.50
C ARG A 91 1.71 17.17 21.28
N PHE A 92 1.25 15.93 21.48
CA PHE A 92 -0.13 15.51 21.28
C PHE A 92 -0.70 14.89 22.56
N THR A 93 -1.98 15.14 22.79
CA THR A 93 -2.76 14.47 23.83
C THR A 93 -3.45 13.26 23.22
N PHE A 94 -3.13 12.08 23.73
CA PHE A 94 -3.72 10.82 23.28
C PHE A 94 -4.90 10.43 24.16
N CYS A 95 -5.88 9.73 23.59
CA CYS A 95 -6.97 9.13 24.36
C CYS A 95 -6.47 7.98 25.22
N ASP A 96 -7.26 7.59 26.23
CA ASP A 96 -6.91 6.48 27.11
C ASP A 96 -6.72 5.17 26.31
N GLY A 97 -5.54 4.57 26.41
CA GLY A 97 -5.17 3.34 25.67
C GLY A 97 -4.85 3.56 24.20
N GLY A 98 -4.94 4.79 23.69
CA GLY A 98 -4.65 5.15 22.30
C GLY A 98 -3.32 5.88 22.13
N ALA A 99 -2.39 5.79 23.10
CA ALA A 99 -1.07 6.39 22.98
C ALA A 99 -0.09 5.47 22.23
N PRO A 100 0.93 6.02 21.54
CA PRO A 100 1.99 5.24 20.92
C PRO A 100 2.71 4.27 21.85
N SER A 101 2.76 4.56 23.16
CA SER A 101 3.36 3.66 24.16
C SER A 101 2.41 2.55 24.65
N ASP A 102 1.10 2.70 24.45
CA ASP A 102 0.09 1.76 24.90
C ASP A 102 -0.19 0.65 23.88
N VAL A 103 0.12 0.88 22.60
CA VAL A 103 -0.02 -0.14 21.55
C VAL A 103 1.04 -1.23 21.67
N SER A 104 0.83 -2.34 20.96
CA SER A 104 1.74 -3.48 21.06
C SER A 104 3.17 -3.20 20.59
N GLN A 105 4.07 -4.13 20.91
CA GLN A 105 5.46 -4.09 20.42
C GLN A 105 5.57 -3.97 18.90
N ILE A 106 4.64 -4.58 18.14
CA ILE A 106 4.64 -4.47 16.68
C ILE A 106 4.07 -3.12 16.26
N GLY A 107 3.04 -2.63 16.96
CA GLY A 107 2.52 -1.27 16.79
C GLY A 107 3.61 -0.21 16.96
N GLN A 108 4.34 -0.30 18.06
CA GLN A 108 5.50 0.54 18.38
C GLN A 108 6.60 0.41 17.34
N PHE A 109 6.91 -0.81 16.88
CA PHE A 109 7.88 -1.03 15.81
C PHE A 109 7.47 -0.35 14.50
N HIS A 110 6.20 -0.47 14.09
CA HIS A 110 5.69 0.21 12.89
C HIS A 110 5.85 1.73 13.00
N ILE A 111 5.43 2.32 14.13
CA ILE A 111 5.55 3.78 14.36
C ILE A 111 7.01 4.22 14.29
N ASN A 112 7.91 3.52 14.99
CA ASN A 112 9.32 3.88 15.04
C ASN A 112 10.00 3.78 13.67
N ILE A 113 9.76 2.70 12.93
CA ILE A 113 10.36 2.52 11.59
C ILE A 113 9.80 3.56 10.61
N SER A 114 8.48 3.76 10.58
CA SER A 114 7.88 4.75 9.68
C SER A 114 8.35 6.17 10.01
N LEU A 115 8.48 6.52 11.29
CA LEU A 115 9.02 7.81 11.71
C LEU A 115 10.49 7.95 11.25
N ALA A 116 11.32 6.93 11.48
CA ALA A 116 12.72 6.95 11.05
C ALA A 116 12.86 7.12 9.52
N GLN A 117 12.03 6.45 8.72
CA GLN A 117 12.02 6.59 7.26
C GLN A 117 11.59 8.00 6.82
N ILE A 118 10.54 8.54 7.44
CA ILE A 118 10.05 9.90 7.17
C ILE A 118 11.12 10.96 7.51
N GLN A 119 11.87 10.76 8.60
CA GLN A 119 12.94 11.68 9.02
C GLN A 119 14.21 11.54 8.18
N ALA A 120 14.59 10.32 7.83
CA ALA A 120 15.80 10.08 7.04
C ALA A 120 15.74 10.73 5.66
N ARG A 121 14.56 10.74 5.02
CA ARG A 121 14.33 11.24 3.65
C ARG A 121 15.45 10.81 2.68
N ASP A 122 15.83 9.54 2.77
CA ASP A 122 16.87 8.97 1.93
C ASP A 122 16.36 8.77 0.50
N SER A 123 17.26 8.45 -0.44
CA SER A 123 16.92 8.21 -1.84
C SER A 123 16.04 6.96 -2.07
N ASN A 124 15.63 6.26 -1.02
CA ASN A 124 14.86 5.02 -1.08
C ASN A 124 13.42 5.19 -0.58
N THR A 125 13.06 6.36 -0.08
CA THR A 125 11.73 6.64 0.48
C THR A 125 10.96 7.57 -0.47
N PHE A 126 9.89 7.05 -1.07
CA PHE A 126 9.05 7.78 -2.02
C PHE A 126 7.66 8.02 -1.44
N ILE A 127 7.14 9.24 -1.59
CA ILE A 127 5.83 9.63 -1.10
C ILE A 127 4.92 9.88 -2.29
N LEU A 128 4.09 8.89 -2.58
CA LEU A 128 3.25 8.88 -3.77
C LEU A 128 1.87 9.43 -3.42
N GLY A 129 1.49 10.52 -4.10
CA GLY A 129 0.15 11.09 -3.96
C GLY A 129 -0.88 10.28 -4.73
N THR A 130 -1.96 9.89 -4.05
CA THR A 130 -3.09 9.19 -4.67
C THR A 130 -4.31 10.12 -4.76
N THR A 131 -5.47 9.54 -5.04
CA THR A 131 -6.73 10.24 -5.23
C THR A 131 -7.34 10.73 -3.91
N LYS A 132 -8.32 11.63 -4.03
CA LYS A 132 -9.19 12.05 -2.91
C LYS A 132 -10.49 11.26 -2.96
N HIS A 133 -11.01 10.88 -1.81
CA HIS A 133 -12.27 10.13 -1.70
C HIS A 133 -13.21 10.84 -0.73
N LEU A 134 -14.51 10.81 -1.03
CA LEU A 134 -15.53 11.32 -0.13
C LEU A 134 -15.92 10.21 0.84
N ILE A 135 -15.97 10.52 2.14
CA ILE A 135 -16.66 9.69 3.13
C ILE A 135 -18.16 9.80 2.84
N GLN A 136 -18.81 8.69 2.51
CA GLN A 136 -20.19 8.65 2.01
C GLN A 136 -21.13 7.96 2.99
N ASP A 137 -20.64 6.98 3.73
CA ASP A 137 -21.44 6.18 4.65
C ASP A 137 -20.61 5.62 5.82
N ARG A 138 -21.23 4.80 6.66
CA ARG A 138 -20.58 4.18 7.82
C ARG A 138 -19.48 3.18 7.44
N ALA A 139 -19.52 2.59 6.25
CA ALA A 139 -18.52 1.63 5.81
C ALA A 139 -17.18 2.29 5.46
N ASN A 140 -17.18 3.60 5.19
CA ASN A 140 -15.96 4.39 5.03
C ASN A 140 -15.84 5.53 6.05
N ASP A 141 -16.50 5.41 7.20
CA ASP A 141 -16.40 6.38 8.29
C ASP A 141 -15.04 6.29 8.98
N ILE A 142 -14.13 7.15 8.55
CA ILE A 142 -12.81 7.32 9.18
C ILE A 142 -12.95 8.21 10.43
N CYS A 143 -13.97 9.05 10.55
CA CYS A 143 -14.06 10.02 11.65
C CYS A 143 -14.52 9.41 12.97
N GLY A 144 -15.20 8.26 12.96
CA GLY A 144 -15.64 7.58 14.18
C GLY A 144 -14.51 7.28 15.18
N GLU A 145 -13.31 6.94 14.70
CA GLU A 145 -12.18 6.54 15.55
C GLU A 145 -11.66 7.68 16.45
N ILE A 146 -11.89 8.93 16.06
CA ILE A 146 -11.40 10.10 16.80
C ILE A 146 -12.40 10.59 17.85
N VAL A 147 -13.59 9.99 17.91
CA VAL A 147 -14.62 10.31 18.92
C VAL A 147 -14.29 9.56 20.21
N GLN A 148 -13.32 10.09 20.96
CA GLN A 148 -12.79 9.49 22.19
C GLN A 148 -12.74 10.49 23.34
N SER A 149 -12.41 10.00 24.53
CA SER A 149 -12.12 10.84 25.70
C SER A 149 -10.63 11.17 25.78
N TYR A 150 -10.29 12.45 25.90
CA TYR A 150 -8.91 12.95 25.91
C TYR A 150 -8.58 13.67 27.23
N PRO A 151 -7.55 13.26 27.96
CA PRO A 151 -7.14 13.92 29.19
C PRO A 151 -6.41 15.24 28.89
N ILE A 152 -7.05 16.37 29.20
CA ILE A 152 -6.43 17.69 29.04
C ILE A 152 -5.44 17.95 30.18
N LYS A 153 -4.14 17.90 29.87
CA LYS A 153 -3.04 18.10 30.85
C LYS A 153 -3.00 19.52 31.44
N ASP A 154 -3.31 20.54 30.63
CA ASP A 154 -3.32 21.94 31.04
C ASP A 154 -4.77 22.48 31.04
N PRO A 155 -5.37 22.73 32.21
CA PRO A 155 -6.76 23.22 32.31
C PRO A 155 -6.93 24.65 31.78
N THR A 156 -5.83 25.38 31.53
CA THR A 156 -5.85 26.74 30.97
C THR A 156 -5.62 26.77 29.46
N ALA A 157 -5.37 25.61 28.85
CA ALA A 157 -5.14 25.50 27.41
C ALA A 157 -6.35 26.01 26.62
N LYS A 158 -6.09 26.89 25.64
CA LYS A 158 -7.11 27.37 24.70
C LYS A 158 -7.26 26.46 23.48
N SER A 159 -6.24 25.66 23.20
CA SER A 159 -6.21 24.73 22.09
C SER A 159 -5.37 23.52 22.44
N VAL A 160 -5.73 22.37 21.91
CA VAL A 160 -5.02 21.10 22.12
C VAL A 160 -4.81 20.40 20.78
N ARG A 161 -3.70 19.67 20.63
CA ARG A 161 -3.50 18.73 19.52
C ARG A 161 -3.82 17.34 20.03
N LEU A 162 -4.69 16.63 19.35
CA LEU A 162 -5.15 15.31 19.75
C LEU A 162 -4.53 14.24 18.86
N GLY A 163 -4.35 13.04 19.41
CA GLY A 163 -3.91 11.88 18.64
C GLY A 163 -4.57 10.60 19.10
N THR A 164 -4.68 9.62 18.22
CA THR A 164 -5.10 8.26 18.60
C THR A 164 -4.26 7.26 17.83
N VAL A 165 -4.02 6.11 18.42
CA VAL A 165 -3.35 4.98 17.81
C VAL A 165 -4.16 3.73 18.08
N ASP A 166 -4.42 2.98 17.02
CA ASP A 166 -4.98 1.63 17.12
C ASP A 166 -4.08 0.63 16.39
N ASP A 167 -3.97 -0.60 16.91
CA ASP A 167 -3.14 -1.64 16.31
C ASP A 167 -3.87 -2.98 16.16
N ASP A 168 -3.99 -3.42 14.92
CA ASP A 168 -4.86 -4.53 14.54
C ASP A 168 -4.11 -5.85 14.38
N ILE A 169 -4.84 -6.91 14.73
CA ILE A 169 -4.48 -8.29 14.36
C ILE A 169 -5.29 -8.73 13.15
N THR A 170 -4.64 -9.44 12.23
CA THR A 170 -5.30 -10.19 11.18
C THR A 170 -5.06 -11.67 11.36
N PHE A 171 -5.86 -12.51 10.72
CA PHE A 171 -5.66 -13.95 10.69
C PHE A 171 -5.34 -14.36 9.26
N ALA A 172 -4.14 -14.87 9.04
CA ALA A 172 -3.66 -15.31 7.73
C ALA A 172 -3.55 -16.85 7.68
N ARG A 173 -3.81 -17.43 6.52
CA ARG A 173 -3.66 -18.87 6.29
C ARG A 173 -2.91 -19.16 5.01
N GLY A 174 -1.86 -19.97 5.15
CA GLY A 174 -1.01 -20.44 4.06
C GLY A 174 -0.05 -19.40 3.50
N THR A 175 0.69 -19.82 2.49
CA THR A 175 1.64 -19.02 1.70
C THR A 175 1.27 -19.08 0.21
N ALA A 176 1.88 -18.22 -0.61
CA ALA A 176 1.70 -18.24 -2.07
C ALA A 176 1.90 -19.64 -2.68
N LEU A 177 2.89 -20.40 -2.19
CA LEU A 177 3.14 -21.77 -2.64
C LEU A 177 2.04 -22.73 -2.20
N THR A 178 1.52 -22.62 -0.98
CA THR A 178 0.41 -23.49 -0.55
C THR A 178 -0.92 -23.14 -1.21
N HIS A 179 -1.08 -21.88 -1.65
CA HIS A 179 -2.23 -21.47 -2.46
C HIS A 179 -2.14 -22.04 -3.87
N TRP A 180 -0.94 -22.11 -4.45
CA TRP A 180 -0.74 -22.61 -5.82
C TRP A 180 -0.65 -24.15 -5.93
N PHE A 181 0.04 -24.79 -4.98
CA PHE A 181 0.33 -26.22 -5.01
C PHE A 181 -0.43 -27.03 -3.95
N GLY A 182 -1.14 -26.35 -3.05
CA GLY A 182 -1.87 -26.97 -1.96
C GLY A 182 -3.38 -26.81 -2.11
N ASN A 183 -4.07 -27.03 -0.99
CA ASN A 183 -5.53 -26.92 -0.89
C ASN A 183 -5.97 -25.68 -0.11
N THR A 184 -5.09 -24.72 0.17
CA THR A 184 -5.43 -23.56 1.01
C THR A 184 -6.57 -22.73 0.42
N GLN A 185 -6.68 -22.70 -0.92
CA GLN A 185 -7.73 -22.01 -1.65
C GLN A 185 -9.07 -22.77 -1.64
N SER A 186 -9.03 -24.11 -1.63
CA SER A 186 -10.23 -24.97 -1.67
C SER A 186 -10.71 -25.46 -0.30
N SER A 187 -9.88 -25.32 0.75
CA SER A 187 -10.24 -25.63 2.13
C SER A 187 -11.26 -24.62 2.67
N PRO A 188 -12.16 -25.03 3.60
CA PRO A 188 -13.18 -24.14 4.17
C PRO A 188 -12.57 -22.82 4.63
N GLN A 189 -13.10 -21.71 4.13
CA GLN A 189 -12.65 -20.36 4.47
C GLN A 189 -13.30 -19.91 5.78
N ALA A 190 -12.64 -18.98 6.47
CA ALA A 190 -13.27 -18.30 7.60
C ALA A 190 -14.56 -17.60 7.15
N THR A 191 -15.58 -17.62 7.99
CA THR A 191 -16.82 -16.84 7.80
C THR A 191 -16.93 -15.77 8.88
N ASP A 192 -17.71 -14.72 8.58
CA ASP A 192 -17.96 -13.64 9.53
C ASP A 192 -18.50 -14.17 10.87
N GLY A 193 -18.02 -13.57 11.96
CA GLY A 193 -18.41 -13.95 13.33
C GLY A 193 -17.64 -15.12 13.94
N MET A 194 -16.71 -15.75 13.21
CA MET A 194 -15.82 -16.76 13.79
C MET A 194 -14.86 -16.14 14.81
N ASN A 195 -14.71 -16.77 15.97
CA ASN A 195 -13.74 -16.37 16.99
C ASN A 195 -12.34 -16.94 16.71
N GLU A 196 -11.33 -16.47 17.46
CA GLU A 196 -9.93 -16.90 17.32
C GLU A 196 -9.76 -18.43 17.34
N THR A 197 -10.43 -19.12 18.27
CA THR A 197 -10.29 -20.58 18.40
C THR A 197 -10.78 -21.30 17.15
N GLN A 198 -11.90 -20.85 16.58
CA GLN A 198 -12.44 -21.38 15.34
C GLN A 198 -11.52 -21.09 14.14
N LEU A 199 -10.94 -19.88 14.07
CA LEU A 199 -9.98 -19.51 13.03
C LEU A 199 -8.72 -20.39 13.08
N ARG A 200 -8.18 -20.63 14.29
CA ARG A 200 -7.04 -21.52 14.49
C ARG A 200 -7.36 -22.97 14.13
N ALA A 201 -8.56 -23.45 14.41
CA ALA A 201 -9.01 -24.78 14.00
C ALA A 201 -9.06 -24.94 12.47
N LEU A 202 -9.31 -23.85 11.73
CA LEU A 202 -9.24 -23.79 10.27
C LEU A 202 -7.81 -23.59 9.73
N GLY A 203 -6.80 -23.53 10.60
CA GLY A 203 -5.39 -23.36 10.23
C GLY A 203 -4.96 -21.91 10.03
N TYR A 204 -5.78 -20.93 10.40
CA TYR A 204 -5.35 -19.53 10.41
C TYR A 204 -4.43 -19.25 11.61
N VAL A 205 -3.45 -18.39 11.38
CA VAL A 205 -2.50 -17.92 12.39
C VAL A 205 -2.65 -16.41 12.53
N PRO A 206 -2.73 -15.87 13.76
CA PRO A 206 -2.76 -14.43 13.93
C PRO A 206 -1.42 -13.82 13.51
N ALA A 207 -1.51 -12.69 12.82
CA ALA A 207 -0.39 -11.82 12.50
C ALA A 207 -0.82 -10.39 12.85
N ARG A 208 0.01 -9.67 13.60
CA ARG A 208 -0.20 -8.22 13.73
C ARG A 208 0.17 -7.58 12.41
N HIS A 209 -0.75 -6.79 11.87
CA HIS A 209 -0.76 -6.47 10.46
C HIS A 209 -0.79 -4.97 10.18
N SER A 210 -1.42 -4.19 11.06
CA SER A 210 -1.54 -2.76 10.85
C SER A 210 -1.51 -1.96 12.14
N THR A 211 -1.05 -0.72 12.01
CA THR A 211 -1.09 0.31 13.04
C THR A 211 -1.66 1.58 12.40
N ASP A 212 -2.74 2.12 12.96
CA ASP A 212 -3.40 3.32 12.49
C ASP A 212 -3.07 4.48 13.46
N LEU A 213 -2.10 5.33 13.09
CA LEU A 213 -1.77 6.53 13.83
C LEU A 213 -2.51 7.72 13.24
N ARG A 214 -3.24 8.45 14.08
CA ARG A 214 -4.01 9.63 13.67
C ARG A 214 -3.60 10.83 14.50
N LEU A 215 -3.23 11.92 13.82
CA LEU A 215 -2.75 13.15 14.43
C LEU A 215 -3.61 14.33 13.96
N MET A 216 -4.24 15.02 14.89
CA MET A 216 -5.19 16.09 14.59
C MET A 216 -4.53 17.47 14.60
N THR A 217 -5.03 18.37 13.76
CA THR A 217 -4.72 19.79 13.86
C THR A 217 -5.20 20.37 15.19
N PRO A 218 -4.64 21.51 15.67
CA PRO A 218 -5.09 22.13 16.91
C PRO A 218 -6.60 22.35 16.95
N LEU A 219 -7.25 21.75 17.94
CA LEU A 219 -8.66 21.93 18.25
C LEU A 219 -8.80 23.00 19.34
N VAL A 220 -9.69 23.97 19.13
CA VAL A 220 -10.01 25.00 20.13
C VAL A 220 -10.86 24.38 21.22
N LEU A 221 -10.44 24.53 22.48
CA LEU A 221 -11.17 23.98 23.61
C LEU A 221 -12.34 24.91 23.98
N PRO A 222 -13.58 24.39 24.08
CA PRO A 222 -14.70 25.18 24.58
C PRO A 222 -14.53 25.43 26.09
N PRO A 223 -15.27 26.40 26.66
CA PRO A 223 -15.35 26.57 28.10
C PRO A 223 -15.74 25.24 28.79
N PRO A 224 -15.20 24.96 29.99
CA PRO A 224 -15.50 23.72 30.71
C PRO A 224 -17.01 23.50 30.87
N GLY A 225 -17.48 22.28 30.55
CA GLY A 225 -18.89 21.88 30.67
C GLY A 225 -19.77 22.25 29.48
N GLN A 226 -19.23 22.89 28.44
CA GLN A 226 -19.97 23.21 27.22
C GLN A 226 -19.67 22.20 26.11
N VAL A 227 -20.73 21.68 25.49
CA VAL A 227 -20.64 20.87 24.26
C VAL A 227 -20.66 21.79 23.06
N THR A 228 -19.69 21.62 22.16
CA THR A 228 -19.57 22.41 20.93
C THR A 228 -19.19 21.48 19.79
N ALA A 229 -19.81 21.69 18.63
CA ALA A 229 -19.42 21.02 17.40
C ALA A 229 -18.26 21.77 16.72
N GLY A 230 -17.31 21.04 16.17
CA GLY A 230 -16.14 21.61 15.51
C GLY A 230 -15.69 20.78 14.31
N SER A 231 -15.07 21.45 13.34
CA SER A 231 -14.34 20.75 12.28
C SER A 231 -12.88 20.63 12.67
N VAL A 232 -12.34 19.42 12.56
CA VAL A 232 -10.94 19.11 12.83
C VAL A 232 -10.33 18.41 11.63
N SER A 233 -9.17 18.89 11.18
CA SER A 233 -8.38 18.15 10.19
C SER A 233 -7.54 17.09 10.90
N MET A 234 -7.44 15.92 10.31
CA MET A 234 -6.77 14.76 10.89
C MET A 234 -5.86 14.12 9.84
N TYR A 235 -4.58 14.01 10.19
CA TYR A 235 -3.59 13.30 9.41
C TYR A 235 -3.59 11.83 9.83
N ARG A 236 -3.71 10.93 8.86
CA ARG A 236 -3.71 9.49 9.07
C ARG A 236 -2.43 8.87 8.53
N PHE A 237 -1.79 8.03 9.34
CA PHE A 237 -0.62 7.23 9.02
C PHE A 237 -0.96 5.77 9.29
N PHE A 238 -1.44 5.09 8.25
CA PHE A 238 -1.83 3.68 8.35
C PHE A 238 -0.68 2.80 7.89
N MET A 239 0.05 2.25 8.85
CA MET A 239 1.25 1.46 8.65
C MET A 239 0.87 -0.02 8.58
N LYS A 240 1.21 -0.69 7.47
CA LYS A 240 0.78 -2.06 7.20
C LYS A 240 1.95 -2.94 6.76
N ALA A 241 2.05 -4.12 7.37
CA ALA A 241 3.08 -5.10 7.07
C ALA A 241 2.50 -6.52 7.13
N PHE A 242 2.86 -7.36 6.16
CA PHE A 242 2.43 -8.77 6.13
C PHE A 242 3.26 -9.69 7.03
N CYS A 243 4.27 -9.17 7.71
CA CYS A 243 5.07 -9.93 8.66
C CYS A 243 5.48 -9.10 9.88
N SER A 244 5.59 -9.74 11.04
CA SER A 244 6.05 -9.14 12.28
C SER A 244 7.55 -8.82 12.19
N GLY A 245 7.89 -7.60 11.76
CA GLY A 245 9.27 -7.15 11.55
C GLY A 245 9.59 -6.74 10.12
N CYS A 246 8.65 -6.86 9.19
CA CYS A 246 8.79 -6.29 7.86
C CYS A 246 8.72 -4.76 7.93
N VAL A 247 9.45 -4.09 7.03
CA VAL A 247 9.27 -2.66 6.82
C VAL A 247 7.82 -2.41 6.37
N PRO A 248 7.02 -1.62 7.10
CA PRO A 248 5.64 -1.38 6.73
C PRO A 248 5.55 -0.47 5.51
N GLY A 249 4.57 -0.73 4.65
CA GLY A 249 4.05 0.29 3.74
C GLY A 249 3.16 1.23 4.55
N THR A 250 3.34 2.54 4.41
CA THR A 250 2.53 3.53 5.14
C THR A 250 1.59 4.26 4.18
N GLU A 251 0.29 4.08 4.36
CA GLU A 251 -0.73 4.87 3.70
C GLU A 251 -0.90 6.19 4.44
N LEU A 252 -0.82 7.30 3.71
CA LEU A 252 -0.96 8.65 4.24
C LEU A 252 -2.31 9.23 3.86
N GLY A 253 -2.97 9.91 4.80
CA GLY A 253 -4.25 10.58 4.58
C GLY A 253 -4.32 11.92 5.29
N LEU A 254 -5.16 12.81 4.74
CA LEU A 254 -5.59 14.03 5.41
C LEU A 254 -7.09 14.16 5.23
N ASP A 255 -7.80 14.05 6.33
CA ASP A 255 -9.25 14.07 6.38
C ASP A 255 -9.74 15.28 7.17
N THR A 256 -10.99 15.68 6.97
CA THR A 256 -11.67 16.69 7.78
C THR A 256 -12.92 16.08 8.39
N CYS A 257 -12.94 16.02 9.71
CA CYS A 257 -14.01 15.43 10.49
C CYS A 257 -14.82 16.52 11.19
N VAL A 258 -16.13 16.34 11.25
CA VAL A 258 -17.03 17.15 12.07
C VAL A 258 -17.36 16.33 13.31
N ILE A 259 -16.98 16.85 14.48
CA ILE A 259 -17.14 16.20 15.78
C ILE A 259 -17.93 17.09 16.74
#